data_AF-A0A9P0MK55-F1
#
_entry.id   AF-A0A9P0MK55-F1
#
_cell.length_a   1.000
_cell.length_b   1.000
_cell.length_c   1.000
_cell.angle_alpha   90.00
_cell.angle_beta   90.00
_cell.angle_gamma   90.00
#
_symmetry.space_group_name_H-M   'P 1'
#
loop_
_entity.id
_entity.type
_entity.pdbx_description
1 polymer ?
#
loop_
_entity_poly.entity_id
_entity_poly.type
_entity_poly.pdbx_seq_one_letter_code
_entity_poly.pdbx_strand_id
1 'polypeptide(L)'
;MTDSMNFGPDWIRNLSSEGSTGITGGGTGGGTRYQLAEYRYGREEMLALFDKNAKPPASITNFKCLYSEQCLSPLALLPTTEEEMLASQQQAPVIRGWQKPSWRQRRGPRRRRAQPGPGWH
;
A
#
# COMPACT_ATOMS: atom_id res chain seq x y z
N MET A 1 15.92 -30.40 5.76
CA MET A 1 16.42 -29.00 5.80
C MET A 1 15.66 -28.21 4.75
N THR A 2 14.45 -27.74 5.08
CA THR A 2 13.77 -26.69 4.31
C THR A 2 13.13 -25.80 5.37
N ASP A 3 13.96 -24.98 5.99
CA ASP A 3 13.46 -23.94 6.90
C ASP A 3 12.55 -23.04 6.05
N SER A 4 11.24 -23.13 6.30
CA SER A 4 10.27 -22.22 5.67
C SER A 4 10.73 -20.80 5.99
N MET A 5 11.17 -20.10 4.96
CA MET A 5 11.74 -18.76 5.05
C MET A 5 10.72 -17.82 5.67
N ASN A 6 10.91 -17.52 6.97
CA ASN A 6 10.11 -16.61 7.78
C ASN A 6 10.31 -15.12 7.37
N PHE A 7 10.58 -14.86 6.10
CA PHE A 7 10.84 -13.53 5.59
C PHE A 7 9.52 -12.81 5.26
N GLY A 8 9.43 -11.56 5.68
CA GLY A 8 8.35 -10.65 5.33
C GLY A 8 7.23 -10.55 6.39
N PRO A 9 6.48 -9.44 6.38
CA PRO A 9 5.32 -9.26 7.26
C PRO A 9 4.25 -10.35 7.02
N ASP A 10 3.43 -10.62 8.04
CA ASP A 10 2.49 -11.75 8.07
C ASP A 10 1.49 -11.78 6.91
N TRP A 11 1.14 -10.62 6.33
CA TRP A 11 0.25 -10.55 5.17
C TRP A 11 0.87 -11.19 3.90
N ILE A 12 2.20 -11.12 3.73
CA ILE A 12 2.91 -11.83 2.65
C ILE A 12 2.95 -13.33 2.94
N ARG A 13 3.16 -13.71 4.20
CA ARG A 13 3.26 -15.12 4.59
C ARG A 13 1.95 -15.90 4.40
N ASN A 14 0.80 -15.29 4.73
CA ASN A 14 -0.50 -15.92 4.57
C ASN A 14 -0.79 -16.26 3.09
N LEU A 15 -0.48 -15.34 2.18
CA LEU A 15 -0.63 -15.54 0.73
C LEU A 15 0.25 -16.68 0.21
N SER A 16 1.49 -16.78 0.71
CA SER A 16 2.42 -17.85 0.34
C SER A 16 2.01 -19.22 0.91
N SER A 17 1.37 -19.27 2.09
CA SER A 17 0.89 -20.53 2.68
C SER A 17 -0.36 -21.10 1.99
N GLU A 18 -1.19 -20.25 1.40
CA GLU A 18 -2.40 -20.65 0.67
C GLU A 18 -2.13 -20.98 -0.82
N GLY A 19 -0.90 -20.80 -1.29
CA GLY A 19 -0.52 -20.80 -2.70
C GLY A 19 0.15 -22.06 -3.26
N SER A 20 -0.02 -23.24 -2.65
CA SER A 20 0.57 -24.49 -3.18
C SER A 20 -0.39 -25.38 -3.98
N THR A 21 -1.39 -24.76 -4.63
CA THR A 21 -2.14 -25.40 -5.72
C THR A 21 -2.42 -24.36 -6.81
N GLY A 22 -1.54 -24.29 -7.80
CA GLY A 22 -1.80 -23.55 -9.05
C GLY A 22 -0.85 -22.42 -9.41
N ILE A 23 0.47 -22.64 -9.38
CA ILE A 23 1.44 -21.83 -10.15
C ILE A 23 2.33 -22.73 -11.04
N THR A 24 1.85 -23.91 -11.40
CA THR A 24 2.46 -24.73 -12.46
C THR A 24 1.36 -25.42 -13.25
N GLY A 25 1.35 -25.20 -14.57
CA GLY A 25 0.47 -25.92 -15.49
C GLY A 25 -0.71 -25.08 -15.96
N GLY A 26 -0.74 -24.82 -17.26
CA GLY A 26 -1.86 -24.17 -17.92
C GLY A 26 -3.17 -24.94 -17.74
N GLY A 27 -4.27 -24.22 -17.86
CA GLY A 27 -5.61 -24.78 -17.78
C GLY A 27 -6.61 -23.77 -17.29
N THR A 28 -7.51 -23.38 -18.18
CA THR A 28 -8.75 -22.64 -17.96
C THR A 28 -9.50 -23.11 -16.70
N GLY A 29 -9.84 -22.18 -15.79
CA GLY A 29 -10.74 -22.49 -14.67
C GLY A 29 -10.80 -21.43 -13.56
N GLY A 30 -11.70 -20.46 -13.71
CA GLY A 30 -12.57 -19.96 -12.62
C GLY A 30 -11.95 -19.51 -11.28
N GLY A 31 -10.78 -18.89 -11.25
CA GLY A 31 -10.44 -17.97 -10.16
C GLY A 31 -10.89 -16.58 -10.58
N THR A 32 -11.60 -15.82 -9.73
CA THR A 32 -11.86 -14.40 -9.98
C THR A 32 -10.53 -13.66 -9.94
N ARG A 33 -9.77 -13.75 -11.04
CA ARG A 33 -8.66 -12.87 -11.38
C ARG A 33 -9.33 -11.51 -11.43
N TYR A 34 -9.20 -10.72 -10.37
CA TYR A 34 -9.76 -9.37 -10.37
C TYR A 34 -9.24 -8.69 -11.63
N GLN A 35 -10.13 -8.45 -12.58
CA GLN A 35 -9.77 -7.86 -13.85
C GLN A 35 -9.22 -6.47 -13.53
N LEU A 36 -7.93 -6.25 -13.80
CA LEU A 36 -7.36 -4.93 -13.68
C LEU A 36 -8.04 -4.02 -14.70
N ALA A 37 -8.19 -2.75 -14.35
CA ALA A 37 -8.63 -1.73 -15.29
C ALA A 37 -7.74 -1.77 -16.54
N GLU A 38 -8.35 -1.68 -17.71
CA GLU A 38 -7.67 -1.75 -19.00
C GLU A 38 -6.62 -0.65 -19.16
N TYR A 39 -6.90 0.54 -18.62
CA TYR A 39 -6.01 1.69 -18.63
C TYR A 39 -5.47 1.97 -17.23
N ARG A 40 -4.49 1.16 -16.81
CA ARG A 40 -3.77 1.33 -15.56
C ARG A 40 -2.31 1.59 -15.87
N TYR A 41 -1.78 2.72 -15.40
CA TYR A 41 -0.39 3.11 -15.56
C TYR A 41 0.26 3.30 -14.18
N GLY A 42 1.36 2.59 -13.95
CA GLY A 42 2.22 2.78 -12.78
C GLY A 42 3.03 4.07 -12.84
N ARG A 43 3.80 4.35 -11.79
CA ARG A 43 4.64 5.56 -11.71
C ARG A 43 5.62 5.67 -12.87
N GLU A 44 6.44 4.64 -13.10
CA GLU A 44 7.46 4.67 -14.15
C GLU A 44 6.84 4.71 -15.55
N GLU A 45 5.71 4.02 -15.76
CA GLU A 45 4.98 4.06 -17.02
C GLU A 45 4.43 5.46 -17.31
N MET A 46 3.86 6.14 -16.31
CA MET A 46 3.42 7.52 -16.43
C MET A 46 4.57 8.48 -16.74
N LEU A 47 5.73 8.29 -16.11
CA LEU A 47 6.92 9.12 -16.36
C LEU A 47 7.50 8.88 -17.76
N ALA A 48 7.44 7.64 -18.27
CA ALA A 48 7.89 7.31 -19.62
C ALA A 48 7.04 7.95 -20.73
N LEU A 49 5.77 8.28 -20.44
CA LEU A 49 4.86 8.95 -21.37
C LEU A 49 5.07 10.48 -21.44
N PHE A 50 5.94 11.06 -20.60
CA PHE A 50 6.17 12.50 -20.59
C PHE A 50 6.86 12.99 -21.87
N ASP A 51 6.23 13.96 -22.55
CA ASP A 51 6.80 14.66 -23.70
C ASP A 51 7.00 16.15 -23.39
N LYS A 52 8.27 16.57 -23.37
CA LYS A 52 8.68 17.96 -23.13
C LYS A 52 8.25 18.94 -24.23
N ASN A 53 7.93 18.44 -25.42
CA ASN A 53 7.57 19.25 -26.59
C ASN A 53 6.05 19.33 -26.78
N ALA A 54 5.26 18.76 -25.86
CA ALA A 54 3.81 18.80 -25.94
C ALA A 54 3.31 20.25 -25.86
N LYS A 55 2.40 20.60 -26.79
CA LYS A 55 1.81 21.95 -26.84
C LYS A 55 0.86 22.14 -25.65
N PRO A 56 0.91 23.30 -24.98
CA PRO A 56 0.00 23.59 -23.88
C PRO A 56 -1.46 23.65 -24.38
N PRO A 57 -2.44 23.14 -23.61
CA PRO A 57 -3.84 23.32 -23.92
C PRO A 57 -4.24 24.80 -23.92
N ALA A 58 -5.02 25.25 -24.91
CA ALA A 58 -5.45 26.66 -25.00
C ALA A 58 -6.30 27.13 -23.81
N SER A 59 -6.87 26.19 -23.04
CA SER A 59 -7.66 26.49 -21.85
C SER A 59 -6.82 27.04 -20.69
N ILE A 60 -5.52 26.69 -20.58
CA ILE A 60 -4.71 27.07 -19.42
C ILE A 60 -3.86 28.33 -19.65
N THR A 61 -3.57 28.70 -20.90
CA THR A 61 -2.65 29.79 -21.25
C THR A 61 -3.09 31.17 -20.78
N ASN A 62 -4.39 31.38 -20.54
CA ASN A 62 -4.93 32.65 -20.05
C ASN A 62 -4.63 32.91 -18.55
N PHE A 63 -4.28 31.87 -17.79
CA PHE A 63 -4.08 31.96 -16.34
C PHE A 63 -2.61 32.20 -15.99
N LYS A 64 -2.12 33.44 -16.18
CA LYS A 64 -0.70 33.81 -16.01
C LYS A 64 -0.07 33.47 -14.66
N CYS A 65 -0.86 33.38 -13.58
CA CYS A 65 -0.35 33.02 -12.25
C CYS A 65 -0.22 31.50 -12.03
N LEU A 66 -0.84 30.68 -12.89
CA LEU A 66 -0.81 29.21 -12.81
C LEU A 66 -0.08 28.58 -14.00
N TYR A 67 0.01 29.30 -15.12
CA TYR A 67 0.65 28.85 -16.34
C TYR A 67 2.15 29.18 -16.33
N SER A 68 2.95 28.18 -16.66
CA SER A 68 4.37 28.34 -16.99
C SER A 68 4.55 28.23 -18.50
N GLU A 69 5.16 29.26 -19.11
CA GLU A 69 5.54 29.25 -20.52
C GLU A 69 6.54 28.11 -20.84
N GLN A 70 7.37 27.76 -19.85
CA GLN A 70 8.32 26.65 -19.95
C GLN A 70 7.69 25.34 -19.46
N CYS A 71 7.86 24.28 -20.24
CA CYS A 71 7.50 22.92 -19.82
C CYS A 71 8.46 22.47 -18.71
N LEU A 72 7.92 22.15 -17.54
CA LEU A 72 8.69 21.67 -16.40
C LEU A 72 8.73 20.14 -16.40
N SER A 73 9.93 19.58 -16.16
CA SER A 73 10.09 18.13 -16.00
C SER A 73 9.39 17.66 -14.72
N PRO A 74 8.81 16.44 -14.70
CA PRO A 74 8.28 15.85 -13.48
C PRO A 74 9.34 15.86 -12.36
N LEU A 75 8.97 16.34 -11.17
CA LEU A 75 9.87 16.42 -10.00
C LEU A 75 10.48 15.06 -9.64
N ALA A 76 9.76 13.98 -9.94
CA ALA A 76 10.22 12.59 -9.82
C ALA A 76 11.53 12.26 -10.56
N LEU A 77 11.89 13.04 -11.58
CA LEU A 77 13.09 12.88 -12.39
C LEU A 77 14.22 13.82 -11.95
N LEU A 78 13.94 14.75 -11.04
CA LEU A 78 14.92 15.69 -10.53
C LEU A 78 15.57 15.10 -9.27
N PRO A 79 16.89 15.33 -9.08
CA PRO A 79 17.50 15.02 -7.80
C PRO A 79 16.86 15.90 -6.72
N THR A 80 16.60 15.31 -5.56
CA THR A 80 16.09 16.03 -4.39
C THR A 80 17.12 17.06 -3.92
N THR A 81 16.69 18.28 -3.64
CA THR A 81 17.61 19.30 -3.11
C THR A 81 17.82 19.12 -1.60
N GLU A 82 18.89 19.72 -1.06
CA GLU A 82 19.18 19.62 0.37
C GLU A 82 18.07 20.24 1.23
N GLU A 83 17.47 21.34 0.77
CA GLU A 83 16.38 22.04 1.45
C GLU A 83 15.13 21.17 1.56
N GLU A 84 14.78 20.46 0.48
CA GLU A 84 13.65 19.52 0.45
C GLU A 84 13.88 18.32 1.36
N MET A 85 15.12 17.81 1.39
CA MET A 85 15.51 16.72 2.26
C MET A 85 15.41 17.12 3.73
N LEU A 86 15.92 18.30 4.08
CA LEU A 86 15.85 18.85 5.44
C LEU A 86 14.40 19.12 5.87
N ALA A 87 13.58 19.70 4.99
CA ALA A 87 12.17 19.96 5.28
C ALA A 87 11.38 18.65 5.48
N SER A 88 11.62 17.64 4.63
CA SER A 88 10.97 16.33 4.73
C SER A 88 11.38 15.58 6.00
N GLN A 89 12.66 15.70 6.39
CA GLN A 89 13.18 15.09 7.61
C GLN A 89 12.66 15.78 8.89
N GLN A 90 12.48 17.10 8.86
CA GLN A 90 11.88 17.86 9.96
C GLN A 90 10.39 17.57 10.15
N GLN A 91 9.69 17.18 9.08
CA GLN A 91 8.29 16.75 9.12
C GLN A 91 8.11 15.27 9.46
N ALA A 92 9.18 14.53 9.76
CA ALA A 92 9.04 13.17 10.26
C ALA A 92 8.13 13.20 11.50
N PRO A 93 6.99 12.48 11.49
CA PRO A 93 6.20 12.39 12.70
C PRO A 93 7.12 11.74 13.71
N VAL A 94 7.38 12.47 14.79
CA VAL A 94 7.87 11.91 16.03
C VAL A 94 6.80 10.90 16.45
N ILE A 95 6.91 9.67 15.96
CA ILE A 95 6.14 8.53 16.44
C ILE A 95 6.69 8.21 17.83
N ARG A 96 6.46 9.11 18.78
CA ARG A 96 6.50 8.83 20.21
C ARG A 96 5.24 8.05 20.50
N GLY A 97 5.37 6.73 20.39
CA GLY A 97 4.42 5.79 20.94
C GLY A 97 3.28 5.44 20.00
N TRP A 98 3.45 4.34 19.28
CA TRP A 98 2.36 3.38 19.14
C TRP A 98 2.01 2.88 20.55
N GLN A 99 1.36 3.71 21.36
CA GLN A 99 0.60 3.21 22.49
C GLN A 99 -0.50 2.37 21.88
N LYS A 100 -0.35 1.05 22.03
CA LYS A 100 -1.43 0.09 21.76
C LYS A 100 -2.70 0.68 22.35
N PRO A 101 -3.77 0.88 21.56
CA PRO A 101 -4.97 1.48 22.10
C PRO A 101 -5.52 0.56 23.21
N SER A 102 -5.81 1.15 24.37
CA SER A 102 -6.10 0.47 25.64
C SER A 102 -7.31 -0.48 25.60
N TRP A 103 -8.09 -0.45 24.52
CA TRP A 103 -9.20 -1.39 24.30
C TRP A 103 -8.73 -2.84 24.08
N ARG A 104 -7.46 -3.10 23.74
CA ARG A 104 -6.90 -4.47 23.69
C ARG A 104 -6.59 -5.07 25.06
N GLN A 105 -6.75 -4.34 26.16
CA GLN A 105 -6.47 -4.81 27.53
C GLN A 105 -7.72 -5.23 28.32
N ARG A 106 -8.88 -5.46 27.67
CA ARG A 106 -10.09 -5.98 28.34
C ARG A 106 -10.57 -7.30 27.75
N ARG A 107 -9.73 -8.33 27.80
CA ARG A 107 -10.19 -9.72 27.88
C ARG A 107 -9.42 -10.44 28.99
N GLY A 108 -9.74 -10.08 30.23
CA GLY A 108 -9.42 -10.94 31.36
C GLY A 108 -10.19 -12.27 31.22
N PRO A 109 -9.64 -13.39 31.72
CA PRO A 109 -10.30 -14.68 31.63
C PRO A 109 -11.62 -14.62 32.39
N ARG A 110 -12.74 -14.82 31.67
CA ARG A 110 -14.04 -15.11 32.28
C ARG A 110 -13.85 -16.33 33.18
N ARG A 111 -13.83 -16.10 34.50
CA ARG A 111 -13.96 -17.15 35.50
C ARG A 111 -15.16 -18.00 35.12
N ARG A 112 -14.93 -19.29 34.85
CA ARG A 112 -15.98 -20.29 34.70
C ARG A 112 -16.76 -20.31 36.01
N ARG A 113 -17.96 -19.73 36.00
CA ARG A 113 -18.95 -19.94 37.06
C ARG A 113 -19.43 -21.38 36.92
N ALA A 114 -19.13 -22.20 37.91
CA ALA A 114 -19.61 -23.57 37.99
C ALA A 114 -21.15 -23.58 37.92
N GLN A 115 -21.70 -24.41 37.04
CA GLN A 115 -23.12 -24.75 37.08
C GLN A 115 -23.31 -25.81 38.17
N PRO A 116 -24.32 -25.70 39.06
CA PRO A 116 -24.74 -26.82 39.89
C PRO A 116 -25.46 -27.85 39.00
N GLY A 117 -25.23 -29.13 39.26
CA GLY A 117 -25.62 -30.25 38.40
C GLY A 117 -27.13 -30.46 38.21
N PRO A 118 -27.52 -31.30 37.24
CA PRO A 118 -28.92 -31.60 36.98
C PRO A 118 -29.48 -32.54 38.07
N GLY A 119 -30.57 -32.10 38.71
CA GLY A 119 -31.41 -32.96 39.53
C GLY A 119 -32.12 -34.00 38.65
N TRP A 120 -32.02 -35.27 39.04
CA TRP A 120 -32.85 -36.34 38.52
C TRP A 120 -34.02 -36.58 39.48
N HIS A 121 -35.12 -37.06 38.90
CA HIS A 121 -36.38 -37.46 39.52
C HIS A 121 -36.24 -38.30 40.80
#